data_AF-A0A1G9WWF7-F1
#
_entry.id   AF-A0A1G9WWF7-F1
#
_cell.length_a   1.000
_cell.length_b   1.000
_cell.length_c   1.000
_cell.angle_alpha   90.00
_cell.angle_beta   90.00
_cell.angle_gamma   90.00
#
_symmetry.space_group_name_H-M   'P 1'
#
loop_
_entity.id
_entity.type
_entity.pdbx_description
1 polymer ?
#
loop_
_entity_poly.entity_id
_entity_poly.type
_entity_poly.pdbx_seq_one_letter_code
_entity_poly.pdbx_strand_id
1 'polypeptide(L)'
;MQHELTEILDILKFAGIFAPLFFILLHLMRQFLFLPVGLICMAGGVLFGSVYGTLYSIIGITLSSVLFYGLLKKMPNTLNRFLKIKRKVVGKRMPFSVGQIAILKLVPFIHFQLLSLLILEITKSFKEYTKASAVSNVPLAFMYSTFGHYIFKISVVWGIGIAAVMFVLFHLLRKKEWVMKWEEFFEKEKSNAKSA
;
A
#
# COMPACT_ATOMS: atom_id res chain seq x y z
N MET A 1 -14.21 35.80 30.03
CA MET A 1 -14.23 35.69 28.55
C MET A 1 -12.83 35.50 27.96
N GLN A 2 -11.83 36.35 28.24
CA GLN A 2 -10.46 36.16 27.72
C GLN A 2 -9.75 34.92 28.30
N HIS A 3 -9.94 34.62 29.59
CA HIS A 3 -9.34 33.46 30.26
C HIS A 3 -9.87 32.10 29.73
N GLU A 4 -11.17 32.03 29.44
CA GLU A 4 -11.78 30.82 28.85
C GLU A 4 -11.34 30.63 27.39
N LEU A 5 -11.15 31.72 26.64
CA LEU A 5 -10.64 31.64 25.27
C LEU A 5 -9.20 31.10 25.23
N THR A 6 -8.35 31.51 26.19
CA THR A 6 -6.98 31.01 26.29
C THR A 6 -6.92 29.54 26.67
N GLU A 7 -7.77 29.08 27.59
CA GLU A 7 -7.85 27.66 27.95
C GLU A 7 -8.32 26.80 26.78
N ILE A 8 -9.35 27.23 26.05
CA ILE A 8 -9.82 26.52 24.84
C ILE A 8 -8.72 26.49 23.77
N LEU A 9 -8.01 27.60 23.55
CA LEU A 9 -6.92 27.68 22.59
C LEU A 9 -5.75 26.77 22.98
N ASP A 10 -5.43 26.66 24.26
CA ASP A 10 -4.33 25.81 24.73
C ASP A 10 -4.70 24.34 24.68
N ILE A 11 -5.94 23.95 24.99
CA ILE A 11 -6.46 22.60 24.75
C ILE A 11 -6.43 22.27 23.26
N LEU A 12 -6.84 23.20 22.40
CA LEU A 12 -6.88 23.00 20.95
C LEU A 12 -5.46 22.87 20.36
N LYS A 13 -4.51 23.67 20.84
CA LYS A 13 -3.09 23.56 20.46
C LYS A 13 -2.50 22.24 20.93
N PHE A 14 -2.76 21.83 22.17
CA PHE A 14 -2.27 20.58 22.71
C PHE A 14 -2.83 19.38 21.95
N ALA A 15 -4.15 19.35 21.70
CA ALA A 15 -4.79 18.33 20.87
C ALA A 15 -4.24 18.35 19.42
N GLY A 16 -3.98 19.53 18.87
CA GLY A 16 -3.39 19.72 17.54
C GLY A 16 -1.97 19.15 17.40
N ILE A 17 -1.13 19.26 18.44
CA ILE A 17 0.24 18.71 18.44
C ILE A 17 0.23 17.17 18.32
N PHE A 18 -0.75 16.50 18.92
CA PHE A 18 -0.90 15.04 18.81
C PHE A 18 -1.67 14.58 17.57
N ALA A 19 -2.26 15.50 16.79
CA ALA A 19 -3.04 15.14 15.61
C ALA A 19 -2.25 14.28 14.60
N PRO A 20 -0.97 14.55 14.28
CA PRO A 20 -0.17 13.67 13.42
C PRO A 20 0.00 12.26 13.98
N LEU A 21 0.18 12.13 15.31
CA LEU A 21 0.33 10.83 15.97
C LEU A 21 -0.96 10.02 15.87
N PHE A 22 -2.11 10.63 16.20
CA PHE A 22 -3.41 9.98 16.06
C PHE A 22 -3.72 9.60 14.61
N PHE A 23 -3.33 10.44 13.65
CA PHE A 23 -3.49 10.14 12.23
C PHE A 23 -2.65 8.94 11.76
N ILE A 24 -1.42 8.82 12.25
CA ILE A 24 -0.56 7.65 12.01
C ILE A 24 -1.16 6.40 12.66
N LEU A 25 -1.70 6.52 13.87
CA LEU A 25 -2.40 5.44 14.57
C LEU A 25 -3.67 5.02 13.83
N LEU A 26 -4.41 5.97 13.25
CA LEU A 26 -5.59 5.69 12.44
C LEU A 26 -5.22 4.86 11.20
N HIS A 27 -4.07 5.15 10.57
CA HIS A 27 -3.56 4.31 9.49
C HIS A 27 -3.31 2.86 9.90
N LEU A 28 -2.81 2.65 11.12
CA LEU A 28 -2.59 1.32 11.71
C LEU A 28 -3.90 0.61 12.03
N MET A 29 -4.86 1.34 12.58
CA MET A 29 -6.16 0.81 12.99
C MET A 29 -7.13 0.59 11.82
N ARG A 30 -6.86 1.21 10.67
CA ARG A 30 -7.62 1.06 9.40
C ARG A 30 -8.10 -0.36 9.14
N GLN A 31 -7.22 -1.34 9.32
CA GLN A 31 -7.49 -2.75 9.03
C GLN A 31 -8.58 -3.36 9.92
N PHE A 32 -8.72 -2.88 11.16
CA PHE A 32 -9.76 -3.31 12.09
C PHE A 32 -11.09 -2.59 11.83
N LEU A 33 -11.00 -1.39 11.24
CA LEU A 33 -12.15 -0.54 10.91
C LEU A 33 -12.65 -0.73 9.47
N PHE A 34 -12.03 -1.62 8.70
CA PHE A 34 -12.33 -1.85 7.27
C PHE A 34 -12.33 -0.58 6.40
N LEU A 35 -11.52 0.42 6.78
CA LEU A 35 -11.45 1.67 6.05
C LEU A 35 -10.54 1.54 4.82
N PRO A 36 -10.91 2.08 3.64
CA PRO A 36 -10.02 2.19 2.49
C PRO A 36 -8.84 3.12 2.77
N VAL A 37 -7.63 2.75 2.33
CA VAL A 37 -6.42 3.55 2.56
C VAL A 37 -6.52 4.94 1.92
N GLY A 38 -7.12 5.04 0.73
CA GLY A 38 -7.27 6.29 0.01
C GLY A 38 -8.11 7.34 0.76
N LEU A 39 -9.13 6.91 1.53
CA LEU A 39 -9.94 7.82 2.34
C LEU A 39 -9.12 8.44 3.46
N ILE A 40 -8.27 7.66 4.13
CA ILE A 40 -7.42 8.17 5.21
C ILE A 40 -6.35 9.11 4.66
N CYS A 41 -5.75 8.80 3.51
CA CYS A 41 -4.81 9.72 2.86
C CYS A 41 -5.49 11.05 2.49
N MET A 42 -6.70 11.00 1.91
CA MET A 42 -7.48 12.19 1.59
C MET A 42 -7.75 13.04 2.83
N ALA A 43 -8.16 12.42 3.94
CA ALA A 43 -8.33 13.10 5.22
C ALA A 43 -7.02 13.75 5.70
N GLY A 44 -5.88 13.08 5.55
CA GLY A 44 -4.57 13.66 5.87
C GLY A 44 -4.24 14.90 5.06
N GLY A 45 -4.57 14.89 3.77
CA GLY A 45 -4.44 16.05 2.88
C GLY A 45 -5.27 17.26 3.34
N VAL A 46 -6.51 17.01 3.79
CA VAL A 46 -7.40 18.06 4.31
C VAL A 46 -6.93 18.59 5.66
N LEU A 47 -6.49 17.69 6.56
CA LEU A 47 -6.11 18.03 7.93
C LEU A 47 -4.74 18.69 8.05
N PHE A 48 -3.76 18.25 7.26
CA PHE A 48 -2.35 18.66 7.39
C PHE A 48 -1.79 19.33 6.12
N GLY A 49 -2.61 19.47 5.08
CA GLY A 49 -2.17 19.90 3.76
C GLY A 49 -1.48 18.79 2.97
N SER A 50 -1.21 19.05 1.70
CA SER A 50 -0.65 18.05 0.77
C SER A 50 0.70 17.49 1.25
N VAL A 51 1.62 18.34 1.70
CA VAL A 51 3.00 17.93 2.05
C VAL A 51 3.01 17.07 3.32
N TYR A 52 2.52 17.61 4.44
CA TYR A 52 2.53 16.88 5.72
C TYR A 52 1.53 15.73 5.74
N GLY A 53 0.37 15.87 5.09
CA GLY A 53 -0.59 14.78 4.92
C GLY A 53 0.00 13.59 4.15
N THR A 54 0.78 13.87 3.09
CA THR A 54 1.55 12.83 2.37
C THR A 54 2.60 12.19 3.27
N LEU A 55 3.40 13.00 3.98
CA LEU A 55 4.47 12.52 4.85
C LEU A 55 3.92 11.58 5.96
N TYR A 56 2.92 12.03 6.70
CA TYR A 56 2.31 11.23 7.77
C TYR A 56 1.60 9.99 7.23
N SER A 57 0.99 10.07 6.04
CA SER A 57 0.41 8.90 5.38
C SER A 57 1.47 7.87 5.01
N ILE A 58 2.61 8.29 4.43
CA ILE A 58 3.72 7.38 4.12
C ILE A 58 4.17 6.67 5.39
N ILE A 59 4.35 7.40 6.50
CA ILE A 59 4.77 6.82 7.79
C ILE A 59 3.73 5.80 8.28
N GLY A 60 2.45 6.18 8.37
CA GLY A 60 1.39 5.30 8.87
C GLY A 60 1.15 4.06 8.02
N ILE A 61 1.13 4.20 6.70
CA ILE A 61 0.97 3.07 5.76
C ILE A 61 2.18 2.13 5.84
N THR A 62 3.39 2.68 5.93
CA THR A 62 4.62 1.88 6.03
C THR A 62 4.66 1.13 7.35
N LEU A 63 4.31 1.77 8.47
CA LEU A 63 4.25 1.12 9.78
C LEU A 63 3.21 -0.01 9.80
N SER A 64 2.05 0.20 9.16
CA SER A 64 1.04 -0.85 8.97
C SER A 64 1.59 -2.04 8.17
N SER A 65 2.38 -1.77 7.13
CA SER A 65 3.03 -2.81 6.30
C SER A 65 4.07 -3.58 7.11
N VAL A 66 4.84 -2.89 7.95
CA VAL A 66 5.84 -3.47 8.86
C VAL A 66 5.18 -4.38 9.91
N LEU A 67 4.07 -3.94 10.51
CA LEU A 67 3.31 -4.80 11.41
C LEU A 67 2.80 -6.05 10.70
N PHE A 68 2.26 -5.91 9.49
CA PHE A 68 1.82 -7.07 8.71
C PHE A 68 2.95 -8.06 8.42
N TYR A 69 4.13 -7.56 8.04
CA TYR A 69 5.33 -8.39 7.87
C TYR A 69 5.65 -9.18 9.13
N GLY A 70 5.68 -8.50 10.28
CA GLY A 70 5.98 -9.12 11.58
C GLY A 70 4.98 -10.22 11.94
N LEU A 71 3.68 -9.95 11.76
CA LEU A 71 2.61 -10.91 12.02
C LEU A 71 2.74 -12.17 11.13
N LEU A 72 2.94 -11.98 9.83
CA LEU A 72 3.06 -13.12 8.90
C LEU A 72 4.34 -13.94 9.11
N LYS A 73 5.46 -13.30 9.46
CA LYS A 73 6.70 -14.02 9.77
C LYS A 73 6.58 -14.84 11.05
N LYS A 74 5.80 -14.39 12.04
CA LYS A 74 5.50 -15.15 13.27
C LYS A 74 4.47 -16.27 13.06
N MET A 75 3.65 -16.20 12.01
CA MET A 75 2.57 -17.14 11.75
C MET A 75 2.73 -17.83 10.38
N PRO A 76 3.65 -18.79 10.23
CA PRO A 76 3.97 -19.41 8.94
C PRO A 76 2.78 -20.14 8.30
N ASN A 77 1.89 -20.74 9.12
CA ASN A 77 0.67 -21.38 8.63
C ASN A 77 -0.27 -20.38 7.96
N THR A 78 -0.42 -19.19 8.55
CA THR A 78 -1.22 -18.09 8.01
C THR A 78 -0.60 -17.57 6.73
N LEU A 79 0.70 -17.33 6.71
CA LEU A 79 1.44 -16.94 5.50
C LEU A 79 1.19 -17.91 4.34
N ASN A 80 1.29 -19.21 4.59
CA ASN A 80 1.02 -20.24 3.57
C ASN A 80 -0.43 -20.20 3.06
N ARG A 81 -1.41 -19.91 3.91
CA ARG A 81 -2.81 -19.71 3.48
C ARG A 81 -2.96 -18.48 2.59
N PHE A 82 -2.37 -17.34 2.98
CA PHE A 82 -2.38 -16.11 2.16
C PHE A 82 -1.72 -16.32 0.80
N LEU A 83 -0.58 -17.02 0.75
CA LEU A 83 0.10 -17.36 -0.51
C LEU A 83 -0.74 -18.29 -1.39
N LYS A 84 -1.46 -19.27 -0.82
CA LYS A 84 -2.41 -20.11 -1.57
C LYS A 84 -3.55 -19.29 -2.17
N ILE A 85 -4.12 -18.36 -1.40
CA ILE A 85 -5.18 -17.46 -1.89
C ILE A 85 -4.65 -16.57 -3.01
N LYS A 86 -3.49 -15.94 -2.81
CA LYS A 86 -2.83 -15.13 -3.85
C LYS A 86 -2.60 -15.93 -5.12
N ARG A 87 -2.13 -17.19 -5.03
CA ARG A 87 -1.93 -18.05 -6.20
C ARG A 87 -3.22 -18.31 -6.98
N LYS A 88 -4.38 -18.39 -6.32
CA LYS A 88 -5.68 -18.53 -6.99
C LYS A 88 -6.14 -17.23 -7.65
N VAL A 89 -5.95 -16.09 -6.98
CA VAL A 89 -6.46 -14.79 -7.46
C VAL A 89 -5.55 -14.16 -8.53
N VAL A 90 -4.24 -14.28 -8.36
CA VAL A 90 -3.22 -13.55 -9.13
C VAL A 90 -2.38 -14.49 -9.99
N GLY A 91 -2.44 -15.81 -9.76
CA GLY A 91 -1.67 -16.81 -10.49
C GLY A 91 -0.29 -17.12 -9.86
N LYS A 92 0.29 -18.26 -10.28
CA LYS A 92 1.57 -18.79 -9.75
C LYS A 92 2.80 -17.99 -10.23
N ARG A 93 2.71 -17.25 -11.34
CA ARG A 93 3.88 -16.78 -12.12
C ARG A 93 3.91 -15.29 -12.46
N MET A 94 3.40 -14.41 -11.59
CA MET A 94 3.54 -12.96 -11.82
C MET A 94 4.44 -12.31 -10.77
N PRO A 95 5.77 -12.26 -11.02
CA PRO A 95 6.66 -11.44 -10.20
C PRO A 95 6.44 -9.96 -10.56
N PHE A 96 5.54 -9.29 -9.84
CA PHE A 96 5.40 -7.85 -9.98
C PHE A 96 6.66 -7.14 -9.49
N SER A 97 7.05 -6.07 -10.18
CA SER A 97 8.08 -5.16 -9.67
C SER A 97 7.52 -4.28 -8.56
N VAL A 98 8.40 -3.68 -7.74
CA VAL A 98 7.99 -2.69 -6.71
C VAL A 98 7.23 -1.53 -7.35
N GLY A 99 7.63 -1.11 -8.56
CA GLY A 99 6.95 -0.06 -9.31
C GLY A 99 5.54 -0.46 -9.79
N GLN A 100 5.39 -1.69 -10.28
CA GLN A 100 4.06 -2.22 -10.65
C GLN A 100 3.14 -2.31 -9.43
N ILE A 101 3.67 -2.74 -8.27
CA ILE A 101 2.91 -2.77 -7.03
C ILE A 101 2.52 -1.35 -6.59
N ALA A 102 3.41 -0.36 -6.76
CA ALA A 102 3.10 1.04 -6.46
C ALA A 102 1.93 1.58 -7.30
N ILE A 103 1.88 1.23 -8.59
CA ILE A 103 0.76 1.59 -9.47
C ILE A 103 -0.52 0.86 -9.05
N LEU A 104 -0.44 -0.44 -8.75
CA LEU A 104 -1.59 -1.20 -8.27
C LEU A 104 -2.14 -0.64 -6.96
N LYS A 105 -1.30 -0.07 -6.09
CA LYS A 105 -1.73 0.59 -4.85
C LYS A 105 -2.61 1.81 -5.09
N LEU A 106 -2.48 2.48 -6.24
CA LEU A 106 -3.35 3.61 -6.60
C LEU A 106 -4.78 3.16 -6.94
N VAL A 107 -4.96 1.90 -7.36
CA VAL A 107 -6.26 1.33 -7.70
C VAL A 107 -7.04 1.01 -6.43
N PRO A 108 -8.20 1.64 -6.19
CA PRO A 108 -8.91 1.55 -4.91
C PRO A 108 -9.52 0.17 -4.64
N PHE A 109 -9.78 -0.63 -5.67
CA PHE A 109 -10.43 -1.93 -5.56
C PHE A 109 -9.52 -3.05 -5.04
N ILE A 110 -8.20 -2.84 -5.06
CA ILE A 110 -7.23 -3.87 -4.65
C ILE A 110 -6.93 -3.72 -3.17
N HIS A 111 -7.16 -4.79 -2.41
CA HIS A 111 -6.93 -4.77 -0.97
C HIS A 111 -5.44 -4.54 -0.65
N PHE A 112 -5.15 -3.51 0.15
CA PHE A 112 -3.79 -3.08 0.49
C PHE A 112 -2.90 -4.24 1.00
N GLN A 113 -3.48 -5.13 1.80
CA GLN A 113 -2.76 -6.27 2.37
C GLN A 113 -2.24 -7.26 1.32
N LEU A 114 -2.98 -7.44 0.23
CA LEU A 114 -2.53 -8.30 -0.87
C LEU A 114 -1.27 -7.70 -1.52
N LEU A 115 -1.25 -6.39 -1.70
CA LEU A 115 -0.11 -5.68 -2.29
C LEU A 115 1.11 -5.72 -1.37
N SER A 116 0.92 -5.61 -0.05
CA SER A 116 1.97 -5.83 0.93
C SER A 116 2.49 -7.27 0.91
N LEU A 117 1.62 -8.27 0.72
CA LEU A 117 2.03 -9.67 0.54
C LEU A 117 2.89 -9.86 -0.73
N LEU A 118 2.58 -9.16 -1.82
CA LEU A 118 3.42 -9.21 -3.03
C LEU A 118 4.83 -8.66 -2.77
N ILE A 119 4.95 -7.57 -2.00
CA ILE A 119 6.26 -7.02 -1.62
C ILE A 119 7.02 -8.01 -0.72
N LEU A 120 6.33 -8.67 0.21
CA LEU A 120 6.90 -9.71 1.06
C LEU A 120 7.49 -10.86 0.24
N GLU A 121 6.82 -11.28 -0.84
CA GLU A 121 7.25 -12.39 -1.69
C GLU A 121 8.52 -12.08 -2.50
N ILE A 122 8.70 -10.83 -2.91
CA ILE A 122 9.84 -10.40 -3.74
C ILE A 122 11.03 -9.85 -2.93
N THR A 123 10.90 -9.71 -1.61
CA THR A 123 11.97 -9.19 -0.73
C THR A 123 12.51 -10.28 0.18
N LYS A 124 13.82 -10.22 0.48
CA LYS A 124 14.50 -11.27 1.27
C LYS A 124 14.65 -10.89 2.74
N SER A 125 14.75 -9.60 3.02
CA SER A 125 15.04 -9.07 4.36
C SER A 125 13.98 -8.07 4.83
N PHE A 126 13.88 -7.87 6.15
CA PHE A 126 13.01 -6.86 6.74
C PHE A 126 13.31 -5.45 6.21
N LYS A 127 14.60 -5.12 6.03
CA LYS A 127 15.04 -3.82 5.52
C LYS A 127 14.60 -3.61 4.07
N GLU A 128 14.77 -4.61 3.21
CA GLU A 128 14.29 -4.56 1.83
C GLU A 128 12.78 -4.39 1.76
N TYR A 129 12.03 -5.16 2.56
CA TYR A 129 10.58 -5.06 2.64
C TYR A 129 10.12 -3.67 3.06
N THR A 130 10.70 -3.11 4.11
CA THR A 130 10.34 -1.78 4.62
C THR A 130 10.65 -0.69 3.60
N LYS A 131 11.82 -0.75 2.95
CA LYS A 131 12.19 0.21 1.89
C LYS A 131 11.27 0.10 0.68
N ALA A 132 11.01 -1.11 0.19
CA ALA A 132 10.12 -1.34 -0.95
C ALA A 132 8.68 -0.92 -0.63
N SER A 133 8.21 -1.17 0.59
CA SER A 133 6.90 -0.73 1.07
C SER A 133 6.82 0.79 1.12
N ALA A 134 7.80 1.46 1.74
CA ALA A 134 7.85 2.91 1.82
C ALA A 134 7.82 3.55 0.42
N VAL A 135 8.71 3.12 -0.48
CA VAL A 135 8.79 3.65 -1.85
C VAL A 135 7.50 3.43 -2.63
N SER A 136 6.92 2.23 -2.55
CA SER A 136 5.65 1.93 -3.26
C SER A 136 4.43 2.65 -2.66
N ASN A 137 4.50 3.12 -1.42
CA ASN A 137 3.43 3.88 -0.77
C ASN A 137 3.45 5.37 -1.17
N VAL A 138 4.60 5.90 -1.63
CA VAL A 138 4.75 7.34 -1.97
C VAL A 138 3.73 7.79 -3.01
N PRO A 139 3.56 7.12 -4.18
CA PRO A 139 2.62 7.59 -5.19
C PRO A 139 1.18 7.61 -4.67
N LEU A 140 0.78 6.57 -3.94
CA LEU A 140 -0.54 6.48 -3.32
C LEU A 140 -0.79 7.62 -2.35
N ALA A 141 0.10 7.81 -1.38
CA ALA A 141 -0.04 8.83 -0.36
C ALA A 141 -0.09 10.22 -0.98
N PHE A 142 0.78 10.52 -1.93
CA PHE A 142 0.81 11.81 -2.61
C PHE A 142 -0.46 12.09 -3.41
N MET A 143 -0.90 11.11 -4.22
CA MET A 143 -2.08 11.25 -5.06
C MET A 143 -3.35 11.50 -4.26
N TYR A 144 -3.60 10.68 -3.23
CA TYR A 144 -4.83 10.84 -2.45
C TYR A 144 -4.78 12.02 -1.48
N SER A 145 -3.63 12.35 -0.89
CA SER A 145 -3.51 13.52 -0.01
C SER A 145 -3.57 14.84 -0.79
N THR A 146 -3.16 14.87 -2.06
CA THR A 146 -3.15 16.12 -2.84
C THR A 146 -4.40 16.26 -3.71
N PHE A 147 -4.79 15.19 -4.40
CA PHE A 147 -5.84 15.22 -5.41
C PHE A 147 -7.11 14.48 -4.98
N GLY A 148 -7.13 13.88 -3.78
CA GLY A 148 -8.24 13.03 -3.34
C GLY A 148 -9.62 13.70 -3.42
N HIS A 149 -9.71 14.98 -3.05
CA HIS A 149 -10.98 15.73 -3.10
C HIS A 149 -11.51 15.93 -4.54
N TYR A 150 -10.63 15.85 -5.54
CA TYR A 150 -11.00 15.99 -6.95
C TYR A 150 -11.39 14.66 -7.59
N ILE A 151 -10.99 13.51 -7.04
CA ILE A 151 -11.19 12.18 -7.66
C ILE A 151 -12.65 11.94 -8.04
N PHE A 152 -13.60 12.34 -7.19
CA PHE A 152 -15.04 12.15 -7.46
C PHE A 152 -15.64 13.16 -8.45
N LYS A 153 -14.90 14.21 -8.80
CA LYS A 153 -15.32 15.27 -9.74
C LYS A 153 -14.64 15.17 -11.11
N ILE A 154 -13.78 14.17 -11.32
CA ILE A 154 -13.06 13.96 -12.57
C ILE A 154 -14.06 13.52 -13.66
N SER A 155 -14.04 14.23 -14.80
CA SER A 155 -14.82 13.81 -15.98
C SER A 155 -14.34 12.46 -16.51
N VAL A 156 -15.22 11.70 -17.17
CA VAL A 156 -14.89 10.39 -17.76
C VAL A 156 -13.65 10.45 -18.68
N VAL A 157 -13.50 11.51 -19.48
CA VAL A 157 -12.38 11.67 -20.42
C VAL A 157 -11.03 11.71 -19.70
N TRP A 158 -10.91 12.57 -18.67
CA TRP A 158 -9.73 12.64 -17.82
C TRP A 158 -9.47 11.33 -17.06
N GLY A 159 -10.54 10.65 -16.62
CA GLY A 159 -10.43 9.33 -15.99
C GLY A 159 -9.81 8.28 -16.91
N ILE A 160 -10.23 8.24 -18.18
CA ILE A 160 -9.64 7.36 -19.21
C ILE A 160 -8.17 7.72 -19.45
N GLY A 161 -7.85 9.02 -19.52
CA GLY A 161 -6.47 9.49 -19.67
C GLY A 161 -5.55 9.02 -18.54
N ILE A 162 -5.98 9.17 -17.28
CA ILE A 162 -5.24 8.70 -16.10
C ILE A 162 -5.06 7.17 -16.16
N ALA A 163 -6.11 6.42 -16.50
CA ALA A 163 -6.05 4.97 -16.62
C ALA A 163 -5.04 4.54 -17.72
N ALA A 164 -5.02 5.22 -18.86
CA ALA A 164 -4.07 4.97 -19.93
C ALA A 164 -2.62 5.24 -19.49
N VAL A 165 -2.36 6.35 -18.80
CA VAL A 165 -1.03 6.66 -18.24
C VAL A 165 -0.60 5.59 -17.23
N MET A 166 -1.49 5.20 -16.31
CA MET A 166 -1.21 4.13 -15.35
C MET A 166 -0.89 2.80 -16.05
N PHE A 167 -1.61 2.46 -17.13
CA PHE A 167 -1.36 1.26 -17.91
C PHE A 167 0.01 1.28 -18.61
N VAL A 168 0.37 2.41 -19.22
CA VAL A 168 1.68 2.59 -19.87
C VAL A 168 2.80 2.47 -18.83
N LEU A 169 2.70 3.19 -17.70
CA LEU A 169 3.68 3.10 -16.62
C LEU A 169 3.78 1.67 -16.06
N PHE A 170 2.66 0.98 -15.92
CA PHE A 170 2.62 -0.41 -15.45
C PHE A 170 3.37 -1.36 -16.39
N HIS A 171 3.26 -1.13 -17.70
CA HIS A 171 4.00 -1.88 -18.70
C HIS A 171 5.51 -1.54 -18.68
N LEU A 172 5.87 -0.26 -18.57
CA LEU A 172 7.26 0.20 -18.53
C LEU A 172 8.00 -0.29 -17.29
N LEU A 173 7.34 -0.32 -16.13
CA LEU A 173 7.91 -0.78 -14.86
C LEU A 173 7.95 -2.30 -14.73
N ARG A 174 7.51 -3.06 -15.75
CA ARG A 174 7.60 -4.52 -15.77
C ARG A 174 9.07 -4.94 -15.74
N LYS A 175 9.44 -5.83 -14.81
CA LYS A 175 10.77 -6.46 -14.85
C LYS A 175 10.92 -7.24 -16.16
N LYS A 176 11.93 -6.88 -16.95
CA LYS A 176 12.24 -7.55 -18.22
C LYS A 176 12.88 -8.94 -18.03
N GLU A 177 13.44 -9.21 -16.86
CA GLU A 177 14.13 -10.46 -16.55
C GLU A 177 13.31 -11.35 -15.60
N TRP A 178 13.02 -12.57 -16.06
CA TRP A 178 12.36 -13.61 -15.29
C TRP A 178 13.43 -14.44 -14.59
N VAL A 179 13.73 -14.14 -13.33
CA VAL A 179 14.58 -15.01 -12.50
C VAL A 179 13.75 -16.22 -12.07
N MET A 180 13.76 -17.27 -12.89
CA MET A 180 13.15 -18.56 -12.54
C MET A 180 14.08 -19.28 -11.57
N LYS A 181 13.58 -19.64 -10.39
CA LYS A 181 14.33 -20.50 -9.48
C LYS A 181 14.44 -21.90 -10.07
N TRP A 182 15.62 -22.50 -10.02
CA TRP A 182 15.89 -23.83 -10.56
C TRP A 182 14.93 -24.89 -9.99
N GLU A 183 14.52 -24.79 -8.72
CA GLU A 183 13.56 -25.72 -8.13
C GLU A 183 12.18 -25.67 -8.81
N GLU A 184 11.75 -24.50 -9.30
CA GLU A 184 10.47 -24.30 -9.98
C GLU A 184 10.50 -24.78 -11.44
N PHE A 185 11.66 -24.77 -12.08
CA PHE A 185 11.84 -25.33 -13.43
C PHE A 185 11.60 -26.84 -13.43
N PHE A 186 12.21 -27.54 -12.46
CA PHE A 186 12.10 -29.01 -12.35
C PHE A 186 10.79 -29.51 -11.73
N GLU A 187 10.07 -28.68 -10.95
CA GLU A 187 8.70 -29.01 -10.49
C GLU A 187 7.74 -29.21 -11.69
N LYS A 188 7.95 -28.46 -12.77
CA LYS A 188 7.18 -28.58 -14.03
C LYS A 188 7.48 -29.89 -14.76
N GLU A 189 8.74 -30.32 -14.76
CA GLU A 189 9.19 -31.55 -15.42
C GLU A 189 8.63 -32.80 -14.73
N LYS A 190 8.66 -32.85 -13.39
CA LYS A 190 8.08 -33.95 -12.60
C LYS A 190 6.56 -34.07 -12.75
N SER A 191 5.86 -32.95 -12.96
CA SER A 191 4.42 -32.94 -13.23
C SER A 191 4.09 -33.51 -14.62
N ASN A 192 4.92 -33.20 -15.63
CA ASN A 192 4.71 -33.69 -16.99
C ASN A 192 5.09 -35.17 -17.12
N ALA A 193 6.13 -35.63 -16.43
CA ALA A 193 6.55 -37.04 -16.42
C ALA A 193 5.59 -37.99 -15.66
N LYS A 194 4.67 -37.46 -14.83
CA LYS A 194 3.61 -38.24 -14.17
C LYS A 194 2.29 -38.30 -14.96
N SER A 195 2.21 -37.56 -16.07
CA SER A 195 1.03 -37.46 -16.94
C SER A 195 1.23 -38.12 -18.31
N ALA A 196 2.40 -38.71 -18.54
CA ALA A 196 2.74 -39.56 -19.68
C ALA A 196 2.89 -41.00 -19.19
#